data_AF-A0AAD1ST47-F1
#
_entry.id   AF-A0AAD1ST47-F1
#
_cell.length_a   1.000
_cell.length_b   1.000
_cell.length_c   1.000
_cell.angle_alpha   90.00
_cell.angle_beta   90.00
_cell.angle_gamma   90.00
#
_symmetry.space_group_name_H-M   'P 1'
#
loop_
_entity.id
_entity.type
_entity.pdbx_description
1 polymer ?
#
loop_
_entity_poly.entity_id
_entity_poly.type
_entity_poly.pdbx_seq_one_letter_code
_entity_poly.pdbx_strand_id
1 'polypeptide(L)'
;MAALSLRCSVLCSIPCSGMCFTEAMRTQPSLGVLETPGPYYLGLILLGAGGILVISSFLALGFVGTYLGDYFGILMDEKVTGFPFNITENPMYWGSTANYLGLALTNASPAGLVLTAVVAVVYKVAIAFEGPFTEEIYRKKAESGKNK
;
A
#
# COMPACT_ATOMS: atom_id res chain seq x y z
N MET A 1 12.43 35.91 -8.53
CA MET A 1 11.54 35.37 -7.47
C MET A 1 10.84 34.05 -7.84
N ALA A 2 11.21 33.36 -8.93
CA ALA A 2 10.59 32.08 -9.34
C ALA A 2 11.50 30.84 -9.18
N ALA A 3 12.80 31.02 -8.95
CA ALA A 3 13.76 29.90 -8.93
C ALA A 3 14.14 29.38 -7.52
N LEU A 4 13.76 30.09 -6.45
CA LEU A 4 14.07 29.68 -5.07
C LEU A 4 12.97 28.80 -4.44
N SER A 5 11.73 28.85 -4.97
CA SER A 5 10.60 28.05 -4.49
C SER A 5 10.65 26.58 -4.94
N LEU A 6 11.52 26.24 -5.90
CA LEU A 6 11.58 24.91 -6.50
C LEU A 6 12.56 23.95 -5.82
N ARG A 7 13.42 24.46 -4.91
CA ARG A 7 14.45 23.66 -4.23
C ARG A 7 14.13 23.31 -2.77
N CYS A 8 13.11 23.91 -2.17
CA CYS A 8 12.73 23.59 -0.78
C CYS A 8 11.66 22.48 -0.67
N SER A 9 10.82 22.30 -1.70
CA SER A 9 9.70 21.35 -1.64
C SER A 9 10.08 19.88 -1.89
N VAL A 10 11.26 19.61 -2.45
CA VAL A 10 11.71 18.25 -2.81
C VAL A 10 12.45 17.56 -1.66
N LEU A 11 12.95 18.32 -0.68
CA LEU A 11 13.71 17.76 0.45
C LEU A 11 12.84 17.32 1.64
N CYS A 12 11.54 17.62 1.62
CA CYS A 12 10.55 17.27 2.65
C CYS A 12 9.63 16.11 2.21
N SER A 13 10.07 15.25 1.30
CA SER A 13 9.17 14.35 0.57
C SER A 13 9.00 12.95 1.15
N ILE A 14 9.65 12.60 2.28
CA ILE A 14 9.61 11.20 2.76
C ILE A 14 8.62 10.96 3.92
N PRO A 15 8.48 11.82 4.95
CA PRO A 15 7.42 11.66 5.96
C PRO A 15 6.08 12.33 5.57
N CYS A 16 6.06 13.11 4.49
CA CYS A 16 4.96 14.04 4.15
C CYS A 16 3.99 13.49 3.07
N SER A 17 4.08 12.22 2.68
CA SER A 17 3.23 11.68 1.59
C SER A 17 1.74 11.58 1.98
N GLY A 18 1.41 11.17 3.21
CA GLY A 18 0.01 11.04 3.66
C GLY A 18 -0.71 12.39 3.86
N MET A 19 0.00 13.38 4.40
CA MET A 19 -0.53 14.73 4.57
C MET A 19 -0.63 15.47 3.23
N CYS A 20 0.37 15.33 2.34
CA CYS A 20 0.28 15.88 0.99
C CYS A 20 -0.86 15.28 0.17
N PHE A 21 -1.17 13.99 0.33
CA PHE A 21 -2.27 13.35 -0.40
C PHE A 21 -3.61 13.97 -0.03
N THR A 22 -3.90 14.10 1.27
CA THR A 22 -5.13 14.72 1.77
C THR A 22 -5.23 16.19 1.39
N GLU A 23 -4.12 16.93 1.46
CA GLU A 23 -4.10 18.36 1.14
C GLU A 23 -4.19 18.64 -0.36
N ALA A 24 -3.55 17.80 -1.19
CA ALA A 24 -3.70 17.84 -2.64
C ALA A 24 -5.15 17.57 -3.06
N MET A 25 -5.85 16.67 -2.38
CA MET A 25 -7.27 16.42 -2.63
C MET A 25 -8.17 17.60 -2.24
N ARG A 26 -7.82 18.35 -1.19
CA ARG A 26 -8.57 19.54 -0.74
C ARG A 26 -8.40 20.77 -1.63
N THR A 27 -7.26 20.88 -2.32
CA THR A 27 -6.91 22.10 -3.08
C THR A 27 -7.45 22.05 -4.52
N GLN A 28 -7.95 20.91 -5.00
CA GLN A 28 -8.44 20.76 -6.36
C GLN A 28 -9.97 20.91 -6.46
N PRO A 29 -10.50 21.46 -7.58
CA PRO A 29 -11.92 21.48 -7.85
C PRO A 29 -12.45 20.03 -8.00
N SER A 30 -13.55 19.71 -7.30
CA SER A 30 -14.21 18.41 -7.40
C SER A 30 -14.74 18.19 -8.82
N LEU A 31 -14.61 16.95 -9.31
CA LEU A 31 -15.26 16.57 -10.56
C LEU A 31 -16.74 16.32 -10.27
N GLY A 32 -17.63 17.18 -10.76
CA GLY A 32 -19.09 17.03 -10.57
C GLY A 32 -19.67 15.71 -11.11
N VAL A 33 -18.94 14.99 -11.96
CA VAL A 33 -19.30 13.63 -12.41
C VAL A 33 -19.16 12.58 -11.30
N LEU A 34 -18.24 12.78 -10.34
CA LEU A 34 -18.03 11.89 -9.19
C LEU A 34 -18.88 12.25 -7.97
N GLU A 35 -19.58 13.39 -7.96
CA GLU A 35 -20.51 13.79 -6.89
C GLU A 35 -21.84 13.00 -6.92
N THR A 36 -21.95 12.03 -7.81
CA THR A 36 -23.07 11.09 -7.82
C THR A 36 -22.98 10.14 -6.62
N PRO A 37 -24.13 9.66 -6.08
CA PRO A 37 -24.11 8.80 -4.90
C PRO A 37 -23.43 7.44 -5.13
N GLY A 38 -23.37 6.97 -6.38
CA GLY A 38 -22.77 5.67 -6.74
C GLY A 38 -21.28 5.55 -6.38
N PRO A 39 -20.39 6.40 -6.94
CA PRO A 39 -18.97 6.43 -6.61
C PRO A 39 -18.69 6.58 -5.11
N TYR A 40 -19.50 7.35 -4.39
CA TYR A 40 -19.37 7.53 -2.95
C TYR A 40 -19.58 6.22 -2.17
N TYR A 41 -20.68 5.50 -2.42
CA TYR A 41 -20.90 4.19 -1.77
C TYR A 41 -19.87 3.15 -2.17
N LEU A 42 -19.44 3.16 -3.44
CA LEU A 42 -18.36 2.29 -3.89
C LEU A 42 -17.05 2.57 -3.14
N GLY A 43 -16.73 3.84 -2.92
CA GLY A 43 -15.56 4.25 -2.15
C GLY A 43 -15.62 3.79 -0.68
N LEU A 44 -16.78 3.85 -0.04
CA LEU A 44 -16.98 3.32 1.32
C LEU A 44 -16.80 1.80 1.39
N ILE A 45 -17.32 1.05 0.41
CA ILE A 45 -17.14 -0.41 0.33
C ILE A 45 -15.65 -0.73 0.17
N LEU A 46 -14.95 -0.01 -0.71
CA LEU A 46 -13.51 -0.17 -0.93
C LEU A 46 -12.67 0.13 0.32
N LEU A 47 -13.05 1.16 1.09
CA LEU A 47 -12.41 1.47 2.37
C LEU A 47 -12.63 0.38 3.42
N GLY A 48 -13.85 -0.14 3.51
CA GLY A 48 -14.16 -1.24 4.41
C GLY A 48 -13.39 -2.51 4.06
N ALA A 49 -13.44 -2.92 2.78
CA ALA A 49 -12.75 -4.11 2.31
C ALA A 49 -11.22 -3.97 2.39
N GLY A 50 -10.67 -2.81 2.00
CA GLY A 50 -9.25 -2.50 2.10
C GLY A 50 -8.75 -2.50 3.54
N GLY A 51 -9.49 -1.88 4.45
CA GLY A 51 -9.22 -1.91 5.88
C GLY A 51 -9.20 -3.32 6.46
N ILE A 52 -10.20 -4.14 6.12
CA ILE A 52 -10.25 -5.55 6.55
C ILE A 52 -9.01 -6.31 6.05
N LEU A 53 -8.64 -6.15 4.78
CA LEU A 53 -7.46 -6.81 4.22
C LEU A 53 -6.17 -6.36 4.93
N VAL A 54 -5.96 -5.06 5.14
CA VAL A 54 -4.74 -4.56 5.80
C VAL A 54 -4.67 -5.04 7.26
N ILE A 55 -5.75 -4.91 8.02
CA ILE A 55 -5.77 -5.30 9.44
C ILE A 55 -5.61 -6.81 9.57
N SER A 56 -6.34 -7.60 8.80
CA SER A 56 -6.22 -9.07 8.86
C SER A 56 -4.83 -9.55 8.43
N SER A 57 -4.21 -8.91 7.42
CA SER A 57 -2.83 -9.20 7.03
C SER A 57 -1.85 -8.91 8.17
N PHE A 58 -2.03 -7.77 8.82
CA PHE A 58 -1.17 -7.34 9.91
C PHE A 58 -1.32 -8.24 11.14
N LEU A 59 -2.54 -8.68 11.45
CA LEU A 59 -2.79 -9.64 12.53
C LEU A 59 -2.21 -11.02 12.22
N ALA A 60 -2.23 -11.44 10.95
CA ALA A 60 -1.72 -12.73 10.52
C ALA A 60 -0.18 -12.79 10.52
N LEU A 61 0.52 -11.69 10.18
CA LEU A 61 1.99 -11.61 10.24
C LEU A 61 2.52 -11.16 11.61
N GLY A 62 1.74 -10.38 12.35
CA GLY A 62 2.16 -9.72 13.59
C GLY A 62 3.20 -8.62 13.37
N PHE A 63 3.45 -7.83 14.42
CA PHE A 63 4.39 -6.70 14.39
C PHE A 63 5.83 -7.12 14.04
N VAL A 64 6.26 -8.28 14.52
CA VAL A 64 7.60 -8.83 14.26
C VAL A 64 7.75 -9.27 12.80
N GLY A 65 6.74 -9.93 12.24
CA GLY A 65 6.76 -10.40 10.85
C GLY A 65 6.71 -9.28 9.82
N THR A 66 6.04 -8.16 10.11
CA THR A 66 5.93 -7.05 9.15
C THR A 66 7.06 -6.02 9.23
N TYR A 67 7.64 -5.77 10.42
CA TYR A 67 8.62 -4.70 10.60
C TYR A 67 10.01 -5.19 11.01
N LEU A 68 10.11 -6.29 11.75
CA LEU A 68 11.41 -6.77 12.23
C LEU A 68 12.01 -7.86 11.33
N GLY A 69 11.19 -8.56 10.56
CA GLY A 69 11.64 -9.64 9.68
C GLY A 69 12.66 -9.20 8.63
N ASP A 70 12.35 -8.11 7.91
CA ASP A 70 13.21 -7.63 6.82
C ASP A 70 14.37 -6.74 7.32
N TYR A 71 14.18 -6.00 8.41
CA TYR A 71 15.22 -5.09 8.94
C TYR A 71 16.26 -5.79 9.82
N PHE A 72 15.86 -6.82 10.57
CA PHE A 72 16.76 -7.58 11.46
C PHE A 72 17.07 -8.98 10.95
N GLY A 73 16.54 -9.37 9.78
CA GLY A 73 16.74 -10.71 9.21
C GLY A 73 16.11 -11.83 10.05
N ILE A 74 15.16 -11.48 10.94
CA ILE A 74 14.40 -12.46 11.73
C ILE A 74 13.31 -13.02 10.82
N LEU A 75 13.72 -13.90 9.92
CA LEU A 75 12.83 -14.51 8.95
C LEU A 75 11.85 -15.48 9.64
N MET A 76 10.55 -15.34 9.37
CA MET A 76 9.55 -16.33 9.82
C MET A 76 9.92 -17.74 9.36
N ASP A 77 9.50 -18.74 10.16
CA ASP A 77 9.76 -20.14 9.86
C ASP A 77 8.96 -20.65 8.66
N GLU A 78 7.77 -20.11 8.43
CA GLU A 78 6.92 -20.47 7.31
C GLU A 78 6.16 -19.26 6.78
N LYS A 79 5.92 -19.23 5.46
CA LYS A 79 5.09 -18.21 4.81
C LYS A 79 3.65 -18.37 5.29
N VAL A 80 3.04 -17.30 5.79
CA VAL A 80 1.64 -17.33 6.26
C VAL A 80 0.71 -17.59 5.06
N THR A 81 -0.01 -18.70 5.11
CA THR A 81 -0.99 -19.11 4.09
C THR A 81 -2.44 -18.88 4.53
N GLY A 82 -2.66 -18.41 5.76
CA GLY A 82 -3.99 -18.11 6.29
C GLY A 82 -4.65 -16.88 5.64
N PHE A 83 -5.92 -16.64 5.94
CA PHE A 83 -6.61 -15.43 5.50
C PHE A 83 -5.88 -14.17 6.01
N PRO A 84 -5.63 -13.14 5.18
CA PRO A 84 -6.09 -12.94 3.79
C PRO A 84 -5.10 -13.40 2.68
N PHE A 85 -3.99 -14.02 3.03
CA PHE A 85 -2.95 -14.49 2.09
C PHE A 85 -3.38 -15.67 1.22
N ASN A 86 -4.43 -16.40 1.61
CA ASN A 86 -5.03 -17.45 0.80
C ASN A 86 -5.84 -16.94 -0.41
N ILE A 87 -6.31 -15.68 -0.37
CA ILE A 87 -7.19 -15.11 -1.40
C ILE A 87 -6.41 -14.20 -2.34
N THR A 88 -5.46 -13.42 -1.81
CA THR A 88 -4.63 -12.52 -2.61
C THR A 88 -3.19 -12.59 -2.17
N GLU A 89 -2.29 -12.56 -3.14
CA GLU A 89 -0.87 -12.37 -2.89
C GLU A 89 -0.66 -10.92 -2.43
N ASN A 90 0.13 -10.71 -1.37
CA ASN A 90 0.43 -9.39 -0.83
C ASN A 90 -0.82 -8.54 -0.48
N PRO A 91 -1.70 -9.05 0.40
CA PRO A 91 -2.98 -8.43 0.78
C PRO A 91 -2.83 -7.01 1.36
N MET A 92 -1.69 -6.70 1.97
CA MET A 92 -1.39 -5.36 2.49
C MET A 92 -1.28 -4.29 1.38
N TYR A 93 -0.60 -4.63 0.28
CA TYR A 93 -0.42 -3.73 -0.87
C TYR A 93 -1.74 -3.45 -1.59
N TRP A 94 -2.52 -4.51 -1.84
CA TRP A 94 -3.84 -4.40 -2.47
C TRP A 94 -4.87 -3.73 -1.57
N GLY A 95 -4.88 -4.05 -0.27
CA GLY A 95 -5.76 -3.41 0.71
C GLY A 95 -5.47 -1.92 0.85
N SER A 96 -4.19 -1.52 0.86
CA SER A 96 -3.80 -0.11 0.91
C SER A 96 -4.18 0.64 -0.38
N THR A 97 -4.00 0.01 -1.55
CA THR A 97 -4.44 0.58 -2.84
C THR A 97 -5.96 0.78 -2.86
N ALA A 98 -6.73 -0.20 -2.37
CA ALA A 98 -8.18 -0.09 -2.26
C ALA A 98 -8.61 1.04 -1.31
N ASN A 99 -7.89 1.24 -0.21
CA ASN A 99 -8.13 2.38 0.70
C ASN A 99 -7.85 3.73 0.02
N TYR A 100 -6.73 3.87 -0.71
CA TYR A 100 -6.44 5.10 -1.46
C TYR A 100 -7.49 5.38 -2.54
N LEU A 101 -7.92 4.34 -3.26
CA LEU A 101 -8.99 4.45 -4.25
C LEU A 101 -10.32 4.86 -3.62
N GLY A 102 -10.68 4.24 -2.49
CA GLY A 102 -11.91 4.56 -1.77
C GLY A 102 -11.92 5.99 -1.23
N LEU A 103 -10.79 6.48 -0.72
CA LEU A 103 -10.62 7.90 -0.34
C LEU A 103 -10.75 8.83 -1.54
N ALA A 104 -10.14 8.50 -2.68
CA ALA A 104 -10.24 9.30 -3.89
C ALA A 104 -11.69 9.41 -4.40
N LEU A 105 -12.43 8.30 -4.36
CA LEU A 105 -13.84 8.23 -4.79
C LEU A 105 -14.77 8.97 -3.82
N THR A 106 -14.63 8.76 -2.51
CA THR A 106 -15.45 9.44 -1.49
C THR A 106 -15.28 10.95 -1.48
N ASN A 107 -14.10 11.45 -1.86
CA ASN A 107 -13.82 12.88 -1.96
C ASN A 107 -13.97 13.44 -3.40
N ALA A 108 -14.46 12.64 -4.36
CA ALA A 108 -14.63 13.03 -5.75
C ALA A 108 -13.38 13.71 -6.37
N SER A 109 -12.18 13.26 -5.98
CA SER A 109 -10.92 13.96 -6.27
C SER A 109 -10.17 13.33 -7.45
N PRO A 110 -10.03 14.02 -8.60
CA PRO A 110 -9.23 13.54 -9.73
C PRO A 110 -7.76 13.33 -9.38
N ALA A 111 -7.15 14.23 -8.59
CA ALA A 111 -5.80 14.06 -8.09
C ALA A 111 -5.66 12.76 -7.27
N GLY A 112 -6.64 12.46 -6.41
CA GLY A 112 -6.66 11.22 -5.64
C GLY A 112 -6.66 9.97 -6.53
N LEU A 113 -7.40 9.98 -7.64
CA LEU A 113 -7.42 8.88 -8.60
C LEU A 113 -6.07 8.71 -9.31
N VAL A 114 -5.47 9.81 -9.76
CA VAL A 114 -4.15 9.80 -10.42
C VAL A 114 -3.08 9.30 -9.45
N LEU A 115 -3.07 9.82 -8.23
CA LEU A 115 -2.12 9.38 -7.20
C LEU A 115 -2.31 7.90 -6.86
N THR A 116 -3.56 7.43 -6.76
CA THR A 116 -3.86 6.00 -6.55
C THR A 116 -3.31 5.15 -7.70
N ALA A 117 -3.46 5.58 -8.95
CA ALA A 117 -2.91 4.87 -10.10
C ALA A 117 -1.38 4.81 -10.06
N VAL A 118 -0.72 5.92 -9.68
CA VAL A 118 0.74 5.95 -9.49
C VAL A 118 1.17 4.98 -8.40
N VAL A 119 0.51 4.99 -7.24
CA VAL A 119 0.79 4.05 -6.14
C VAL A 119 0.62 2.60 -6.58
N ALA A 120 -0.45 2.29 -7.33
CA ALA A 120 -0.68 0.95 -7.84
C ALA A 120 0.45 0.47 -8.78
N VAL A 121 0.98 1.36 -9.63
CA VAL A 121 2.14 1.05 -10.48
C VAL A 121 3.39 0.81 -9.65
N VAL A 122 3.67 1.66 -8.66
CA VAL A 122 4.82 1.50 -7.76
C VAL A 122 4.72 0.17 -7.00
N TYR A 123 3.55 -0.18 -6.51
CA TYR A 123 3.32 -1.45 -5.80
C TYR A 123 3.50 -2.66 -6.72
N LYS A 124 3.06 -2.58 -7.98
CA LYS A 124 3.31 -3.65 -8.96
C LYS A 124 4.79 -3.87 -9.19
N VAL A 125 5.56 -2.79 -9.29
CA VAL A 125 7.02 -2.87 -9.44
C VAL A 125 7.65 -3.45 -8.16
N ALA A 126 7.26 -2.98 -6.98
CA ALA A 126 7.77 -3.49 -5.70
C ALA A 126 7.54 -4.99 -5.54
N ILE A 127 6.32 -5.47 -5.81
CA ILE A 127 5.97 -6.91 -5.74
C ILE A 127 6.82 -7.75 -6.71
N ALA A 128 7.14 -7.21 -7.89
CA ALA A 128 7.97 -7.91 -8.86
C ALA A 128 9.43 -8.10 -8.39
N PHE A 129 9.93 -7.21 -7.52
CA PHE A 129 11.24 -7.35 -6.90
C PHE A 129 11.21 -8.17 -5.59
N GLU A 130 10.17 -8.00 -4.77
CA GLU A 130 10.04 -8.69 -3.48
C GLU A 130 9.75 -10.18 -3.63
N GLY A 131 8.97 -10.59 -4.65
CA GLY A 131 8.66 -11.98 -4.93
C GLY A 131 9.89 -12.88 -5.03
N PRO A 132 10.80 -12.66 -6.01
CA PRO A 132 11.98 -13.50 -6.20
C PRO A 132 12.95 -13.44 -5.02
N PHE A 133 13.05 -12.28 -4.35
CA PHE A 133 13.90 -12.12 -3.16
C PHE A 133 13.40 -12.96 -1.99
N THR A 134 12.09 -12.93 -1.73
CA THR A 134 11.47 -13.72 -0.65
C THR A 134 11.64 -15.22 -0.92
N GLU A 135 11.36 -15.67 -2.14
CA GLU A 135 11.50 -17.09 -2.51
C GLU A 135 12.95 -17.59 -2.36
N GLU A 136 13.93 -16.78 -2.73
CA GLU A 136 15.34 -17.16 -2.60
C GLU A 136 15.75 -17.31 -1.12
N ILE A 137 15.29 -16.43 -0.24
CA ILE A 137 15.60 -16.52 1.20
C ILE A 137 14.98 -17.78 1.80
N TYR A 138 13.70 -18.07 1.52
CA TYR A 138 13.05 -19.29 2.01
C TYR A 138 13.69 -20.56 1.42
N ARG A 139 14.14 -20.54 0.17
CA ARG A 139 14.90 -21.66 -0.45
C ARG A 139 16.22 -21.93 0.28
N LYS A 140 17.03 -20.88 0.54
CA LYS A 140 18.29 -21.00 1.29
C LYS A 140 18.09 -21.54 2.71
N LYS A 141 17.00 -21.15 3.37
CA LYS A 141 16.62 -21.66 4.70
C LYS A 141 16.28 -23.15 4.65
N ALA A 142 15.48 -23.59 3.65
CA ALA A 142 15.14 -25.00 3.46
C ALA A 142 16.36 -25.88 3.16
N GLU A 143 17.34 -25.37 2.40
CA GLU A 143 18.61 -26.05 2.12
C GLU A 143 19.50 -26.15 3.37
N SER A 144 19.59 -25.07 4.15
CA SER A 144 20.38 -25.04 5.39
C SER A 144 19.81 -25.95 6.48
N GLY A 145 18.48 -26.07 6.54
CA GLY A 145 17.80 -26.99 7.48
C GLY A 145 17.94 -28.47 7.12
N LYS A 146 18.23 -28.81 5.86
CA LYS A 146 18.50 -30.19 5.41
C LYS A 146 19.93 -30.66 5.72
N ASN A 147 20.86 -29.73 5.92
CA ASN A 147 22.29 -30.00 6.15
C ASN A 147 22.65 -30.11 7.65
N LYS A 148 21.66 -30.18 8.53
CA LYS A 148 21.81 -30.30 9.98
C LYS A 148 21.06 -31.53 10.48
#